data_AF-A0A655JNZ9-F1
#
_entry.id   AF-A0A655JNZ9-F1
#
_cell.length_a   1.000
_cell.length_b   1.000
_cell.length_c   1.000
_cell.angle_alpha   90.00
_cell.angle_beta   90.00
_cell.angle_gamma   90.00
#
_symmetry.space_group_name_H-M   'P 1'
#
loop_
_entity.id
_entity.type
_entity.pdbx_description
1 polymer ?
#
loop_
_entity_poly.entity_id
_entity_poly.type
_entity_poly.pdbx_seq_one_letter_code
_entity_poly.pdbx_strand_id
1 'polypeptide(L)' 'MAGTPAWCDLDDTDPVKWAAICDAARHWALRVETCQAASAEASRDVSAAADWPAVSREIQRRRDAYIRRVVV' A
#
# COMPACT_ATOMS: atom_id res chain seq x y z
N MET A 1 -8.41 -13.93 20.94
CA MET A 1 -7.61 -13.19 19.93
C MET A 1 -6.87 -12.07 20.65
N ALA A 2 -5.63 -11.77 20.24
CA ALA A 2 -4.87 -10.68 20.86
C ALA A 2 -5.66 -9.36 20.82
N GLY A 3 -5.65 -8.60 21.92
CA GLY A 3 -6.34 -7.31 22.06
C GLY A 3 -7.84 -7.36 22.36
N THR A 4 -8.46 -8.55 22.44
CA THR A 4 -9.86 -8.66 22.91
C THR A 4 -9.96 -8.49 24.44
N PRO A 5 -11.09 -8.06 25.01
CA PRO A 5 -11.24 -7.92 26.46
C PRO A 5 -10.88 -9.19 27.23
N ALA A 6 -11.37 -10.35 26.78
CA ALA A 6 -11.04 -11.65 27.38
C ALA A 6 -9.54 -12.00 27.31
N TRP A 7 -8.80 -11.46 26.35
CA TRP A 7 -7.34 -11.61 26.28
C TRP A 7 -6.61 -10.61 27.19
N CYS A 8 -7.13 -9.39 27.34
CA CYS A 8 -6.60 -8.38 28.26
C CYS A 8 -6.72 -8.83 29.73
N ASP A 9 -7.79 -9.56 30.06
CA ASP A 9 -8.06 -10.06 31.42
C ASP A 9 -7.17 -11.26 31.81
N LEU A 10 -6.44 -11.86 30.87
CA LEU A 10 -5.48 -12.93 31.17
C LEU A 10 -4.23 -12.38 31.87
N ASP A 11 -3.63 -13.19 32.74
CA ASP A 11 -2.31 -12.89 33.32
C ASP A 11 -1.24 -12.74 32.23
N ASP A 12 -0.25 -11.88 32.44
CA ASP A 12 0.81 -11.63 31.46
C ASP A 12 1.72 -12.84 31.21
N THR A 13 1.74 -13.80 32.13
CA THR A 13 2.46 -15.06 32.01
C THR A 13 1.59 -16.20 31.48
N ASP A 14 0.30 -15.96 31.22
CA ASP A 14 -0.59 -16.98 30.69
C ASP A 14 -0.15 -17.41 29.28
N PRO A 15 0.12 -18.71 29.05
CA PRO A 15 0.55 -19.21 27.74
C PRO A 15 -0.48 -18.98 26.63
N VAL A 16 -1.77 -18.88 26.94
CA VAL A 16 -2.84 -18.54 25.99
C VAL A 16 -2.69 -17.10 25.51
N LYS A 17 -2.26 -16.19 26.40
CA LYS A 17 -2.02 -14.79 26.05
C LYS A 17 -0.88 -14.68 25.03
N TRP A 18 0.19 -15.44 25.23
CA TRP A 18 1.31 -15.59 24.29
C TRP A 18 0.91 -16.25 22.96
N ALA A 19 0.17 -17.36 23.01
CA ALA A 19 -0.27 -18.06 21.80
C ALA A 19 -1.11 -17.15 20.89
N ALA A 20 -1.98 -16.31 21.47
CA ALA A 20 -2.78 -15.34 20.73
C ALA A 20 -1.94 -14.27 20.03
N ILE A 21 -0.79 -13.86 20.60
CA ILE A 21 0.16 -12.95 19.95
C ILE A 21 0.83 -13.65 18.76
N CYS A 22 1.30 -14.89 18.94
CA CYS A 22 1.92 -15.67 17.86
C CYS A 22 0.95 -15.88 16.68
N ASP A 23 -0.33 -16.14 16.98
CA ASP A 23 -1.37 -16.27 15.96
C ASP A 23 -1.66 -14.93 15.23
N ALA A 24 -1.67 -13.81 15.96
CA ALA A 24 -1.78 -12.50 15.31
C ALA A 24 -0.55 -12.18 14.43
N ALA A 25 0.66 -12.54 14.89
CA ALA A 25 1.90 -12.28 14.19
C ALA A 25 1.99 -13.05 12.85
N ARG A 26 1.58 -14.33 12.81
CA ARG A 26 1.54 -15.11 11.56
C ARG A 26 0.53 -14.54 10.55
N HIS A 27 -0.64 -14.11 11.02
CA HIS A 27 -1.63 -13.49 10.14
C HIS A 27 -1.14 -12.14 9.61
N TRP A 28 -0.44 -11.37 10.45
CA TRP A 28 0.18 -10.12 10.04
C TRP A 28 1.29 -10.34 8.99
N ALA A 29 2.17 -11.32 9.19
CA ALA A 29 3.21 -11.66 8.22
C ALA A 29 2.60 -11.99 6.84
N LEU A 30 1.59 -12.88 6.81
CA LEU A 30 0.88 -13.21 5.58
C LEU A 30 0.19 -12.00 4.94
N ARG A 31 -0.42 -11.13 5.75
CA ARG A 31 -1.03 -9.89 5.27
C ARG A 31 0.01 -8.97 4.62
N VAL A 32 1.17 -8.79 5.25
CA VAL A 32 2.24 -7.94 4.70
C VAL A 32 2.71 -8.47 3.35
N GLU A 33 3.01 -9.76 3.26
CA GLU A 33 3.46 -10.40 2.01
C GLU A 33 2.43 -10.25 0.89
N THR A 34 1.17 -10.55 1.17
CA THR A 34 0.08 -10.46 0.18
C THR A 34 -0.18 -9.01 -0.26
N CYS A 35 -0.17 -8.05 0.67
CA CYS A 35 -0.29 -6.63 0.33
C CYS A 35 0.89 -6.13 -0.51
N GLN A 36 2.12 -6.57 -0.21
CA GLN A 36 3.30 -6.24 -1.01
C GLN A 36 3.22 -6.82 -2.41
N ALA A 37 2.82 -8.09 -2.54
CA ALA A 37 2.62 -8.73 -3.85
C ALA A 37 1.57 -7.99 -4.69
N ALA A 38 0.41 -7.67 -4.11
CA ALA A 38 -0.65 -6.92 -4.77
C ALA A 38 -0.20 -5.49 -5.15
N SER A 39 0.58 -4.82 -4.30
CA SER A 39 1.12 -3.50 -4.59
C SER A 39 2.14 -3.54 -5.74
N ALA A 40 2.97 -4.57 -5.78
CA ALA A 40 3.93 -4.78 -6.87
C ALA A 40 3.21 -5.09 -8.20
N GLU A 41 2.12 -5.85 -8.17
CA GLU A 41 1.27 -6.10 -9.33
C GLU A 41 0.62 -4.82 -9.83
N ALA A 42 -0.06 -4.07 -8.96
CA ALA A 42 -0.66 -2.78 -9.32
C ALA A 42 0.37 -1.79 -9.89
N SER A 43 1.59 -1.77 -9.33
CA SER A 43 2.69 -0.95 -9.85
C SER A 43 3.10 -1.33 -11.27
N ARG A 44 3.18 -2.65 -11.56
CA ARG A 44 3.46 -3.15 -12.92
C ARG A 44 2.33 -2.78 -13.88
N ASP A 45 1.08 -2.93 -13.46
CA ASP A 45 -0.07 -2.60 -14.30
C ASP A 45 -0.11 -1.12 -14.64
N VAL A 46 0.13 -0.24 -13.65
CA VAL A 46 0.24 1.21 -13.88
C VAL A 46 1.40 1.51 -14.82
N SER A 47 2.58 0.90 -14.60
CA SER A 47 3.74 1.09 -15.47
C SER A 47 3.45 0.66 -16.92
N ALA A 48 2.68 -0.41 -17.12
CA ALA A 48 2.30 -0.92 -18.44
C ALA A 48 1.09 -0.20 -19.07
N ALA A 49 0.32 0.56 -18.31
CA ALA A 49 -0.94 1.17 -18.77
C ALA A 49 -0.78 2.20 -19.90
N ALA A 50 0.41 2.79 -20.06
CA ALA A 50 0.68 3.78 -21.10
C ALA A 50 2.17 3.87 -21.46
N ASP A 51 2.49 4.45 -22.62
CA ASP A 51 3.84 4.93 -22.93
C ASP A 51 4.10 6.21 -22.11
N TRP A 52 4.50 6.03 -20.85
CA TRP A 52 4.81 7.12 -19.94
C TRP A 52 5.89 8.08 -20.47
N PRO A 53 6.95 7.61 -21.16
CA PRO A 53 7.85 8.52 -21.88
C PRO A 53 7.14 9.40 -22.91
N ALA A 54 6.22 8.86 -23.72
CA ALA A 54 5.45 9.68 -24.68
C ALA A 54 4.55 10.69 -23.97
N VAL A 55 3.85 10.27 -22.92
CA VAL A 55 3.01 11.16 -22.09
C VAL A 55 3.85 12.31 -21.52
N SER A 56 5.04 12.00 -20.99
CA SER A 56 5.97 13.01 -20.45
C SER A 56 6.43 13.99 -21.54
N ARG A 57 6.84 13.49 -22.72
CA ARG A 57 7.23 14.33 -23.86
C ARG A 57 6.10 15.25 -24.29
N GLU A 58 4.87 14.76 -24.35
CA GLU A 58 3.70 15.54 -24.72
C GLU A 58 3.42 16.66 -23.72
N ILE A 59 3.47 16.36 -22.41
CA ILE A 59 3.32 17.36 -21.35
C ILE A 59 4.39 18.45 -21.46
N GLN A 60 5.63 18.06 -21.69
CA GLN A 60 6.74 19.01 -21.83
C GLN A 60 6.57 19.90 -23.06
N ARG A 61 6.21 19.34 -24.21
CA ARG A 61 5.91 20.12 -25.43
C ARG A 61 4.81 21.15 -25.20
N ARG A 62 3.75 20.78 -24.48
CA ARG A 62 2.65 21.71 -24.16
C ARG A 62 3.07 22.83 -23.20
N ARG A 63 4.01 22.57 -22.30
CA ARG A 63 4.58 23.59 -21.40
C ARG A 63 5.48 24.57 -22.15
N ASP A 64 6.28 24.06 -23.08
CA ASP A 64 7.20 24.89 -23.87
C ASP A 64 6.47 25.67 -24.97
N ALA A 65 5.27 25.23 -25.37
CA ALA A 65 4.40 25.99 -26.25
C ALA A 65 3.90 27.26 -25.53
N TYR A 66 4.30 28.43 -26.05
CA TYR A 66 3.78 29.72 -25.57
C TYR A 66 2.28 29.82 -25.85
N ILE A 67 1.45 29.65 -24.82
CA ILE A 67 0.01 29.91 -24.86
C ILE A 67 -0.22 31.33 -24.37
N ARG A 68 -0.52 32.26 -25.30
CA ARG A 68 -0.88 33.64 -24.97
C ARG A 68 -2.16 33.62 -24.12
N ARG A 69 -2.05 34.01 -22.85
CA ARG A 69 -3.23 34.24 -22.01
C ARG A 69 -3.94 35.50 -22.51
N VAL A 70 -5.12 35.32 -23.10
CA VAL A 70 -6.03 36.43 -23.41
C VAL A 70 -6.85 36.69 -22.15
N VAL A 71 -6.65 37.86 -21.55
CA VAL A 71 -7.54 38.37 -20.51
C VAL A 71 -8.68 39.06 -21.24
N VAL A 72 -9.91 38.58 -21.03
CA VAL A 72 -11.16 39.20 -21.47
C VAL A 72 -11.64 40.14 -20.38
#